data_AF-A0A1Y5F978-F1
#
_entry.id   AF-A0A1Y5F978-F1
#
_cell.length_a   1.000
_cell.length_b   1.000
_cell.length_c   1.000
_cell.angle_alpha   90.00
_cell.angle_beta   90.00
_cell.angle_gamma   90.00
#
_symmetry.space_group_name_H-M   'P 1'
#
loop_
_entity.id
_entity.type
_entity.pdbx_description
1 polymer ?
#
loop_
_entity_poly.entity_id
_entity_poly.type
_entity_poly.pdbx_seq_one_letter_code
_entity_poly.pdbx_strand_id
1 'polypeptide(L)'
;MNDPSFVIGAKYPNSISEGSRPVMTKAMTPDENSFKGGYNKLLKHIMPAPDQEDAGSCLFMSHTGTVEWWYSKLNKRIRNTEKKNLSERYFMNLSKEGLDDDLNYWPTDMIYALNKRGEIYLNSDYPYAKGWYKKAGGKRIPAREDEEGAKYGISYSWMSMYQDLTAPLVKLPEFEREIIFKDPSENRWNVTTAPKDIVTKIKNMIKKRNAPVIAIYNHVGYWHATMIVGFNDNTDSKNCPFVSKYDKLMNKRADEINVEASEEEDPKKKKKLLRKALKFRKRGTQVATSLATDGGCSGKGVFYVRDSIYPNESMPLYDYDPATDGEEEHLNAPVILREYEWAEQLLNHAYQIYPL
;
A
#
# COMPACT_ATOMS: atom_id res chain seq x y z
N MET A 1 -25.38 -10.27 -3.94
CA MET A 1 -25.42 -8.80 -3.80
C MET A 1 -24.22 -8.37 -2.97
N ASN A 2 -23.41 -7.44 -3.46
CA ASN A 2 -22.32 -6.87 -2.69
C ASN A 2 -22.91 -5.99 -1.59
N ASP A 3 -22.45 -6.17 -0.35
CA ASP A 3 -22.79 -5.30 0.77
C ASP A 3 -22.12 -3.94 0.52
N PRO A 4 -22.89 -2.84 0.30
CA PRO A 4 -22.33 -1.53 -0.07
C PRO A 4 -21.44 -0.94 1.02
N SER A 5 -21.50 -1.52 2.22
CA SER A 5 -20.73 -1.10 3.37
C SER A 5 -19.27 -1.60 3.33
N PHE A 6 -18.89 -2.35 2.28
CA PHE A 6 -17.54 -2.81 2.02
C PHE A 6 -17.12 -2.60 0.57
N VAL A 7 -15.83 -2.33 0.38
CA VAL A 7 -15.13 -2.37 -0.91
C VAL A 7 -14.20 -3.58 -0.94
N ILE A 8 -14.10 -4.23 -2.10
CA ILE A 8 -13.26 -5.41 -2.30
C ILE A 8 -11.95 -4.96 -2.94
N GLY A 9 -10.85 -5.52 -2.44
CA GLY A 9 -9.52 -5.25 -2.95
C GLY A 9 -8.69 -6.51 -3.09
N ALA A 10 -7.67 -6.47 -3.93
CA ALA A 10 -6.81 -7.61 -4.22
C ALA A 10 -5.37 -7.38 -3.75
N LYS A 11 -4.81 -8.36 -3.03
CA LYS A 11 -3.37 -8.39 -2.69
C LYS A 11 -2.68 -9.40 -3.58
N TYR A 12 -1.80 -8.92 -4.45
CA TYR A 12 -1.07 -9.75 -5.39
C TYR A 12 0.28 -10.19 -4.83
N PRO A 13 0.71 -11.44 -5.07
CA PRO A 13 2.05 -11.88 -4.75
C PRO A 13 3.11 -11.23 -5.62
N ASN A 14 4.08 -10.57 -4.97
CA ASN A 14 5.26 -10.02 -5.65
C ASN A 14 6.25 -11.13 -6.07
N SER A 15 6.09 -12.32 -5.47
CA SER A 15 6.94 -13.47 -5.72
C SER A 15 6.15 -14.77 -5.56
N ILE A 16 6.61 -15.83 -6.23
CA ILE A 16 6.13 -17.21 -6.00
C ILE A 16 6.21 -17.59 -4.52
N SER A 17 7.19 -17.01 -3.79
CA SER A 17 7.36 -17.26 -2.36
C SER A 17 6.26 -16.64 -1.50
N GLU A 18 5.52 -15.65 -1.98
CA GLU A 18 4.31 -15.10 -1.35
C GLU A 18 3.09 -15.92 -1.79
N GLY A 19 2.94 -16.18 -3.08
CA GLY A 19 1.92 -17.08 -3.62
C GLY A 19 1.81 -17.00 -5.13
N SER A 20 0.79 -17.68 -5.67
CA SER A 20 0.50 -17.72 -7.11
C SER A 20 -0.86 -17.10 -7.46
N ARG A 21 -1.68 -16.76 -6.46
CA ARG A 21 -3.01 -16.20 -6.64
C ARG A 21 -3.21 -14.96 -5.75
N PRO A 22 -3.97 -13.96 -6.23
CA PRO A 22 -4.34 -12.82 -5.40
C PRO A 22 -5.18 -13.24 -4.19
N VAL A 23 -5.01 -12.54 -3.08
CA VAL A 23 -5.87 -12.66 -1.91
C VAL A 23 -6.87 -11.51 -1.90
N MET A 24 -8.15 -11.86 -2.06
CA MET A 24 -9.23 -10.89 -1.95
C MET A 24 -9.45 -10.51 -0.49
N THR A 25 -9.51 -9.21 -0.25
CA THR A 25 -9.71 -8.62 1.07
C THR A 25 -10.87 -7.62 1.02
N LYS A 26 -11.47 -7.36 2.18
CA LYS A 26 -12.54 -6.37 2.31
C LYS A 26 -12.03 -5.19 3.12
N ALA A 27 -12.41 -3.98 2.72
CA ALA A 27 -12.29 -2.79 3.55
C ALA A 27 -13.66 -2.20 3.79
N MET A 28 -13.84 -1.56 4.94
CA MET A 28 -15.06 -0.85 5.26
C MET A 28 -15.11 0.44 4.45
N THR A 29 -16.22 0.67 3.76
CA THR A 29 -16.47 1.93 3.04
C THR A 29 -17.00 2.95 4.05
N PRO A 30 -16.47 4.19 4.09
CA PRO A 30 -17.00 5.23 4.96
C PRO A 30 -18.41 5.65 4.51
N ASP A 31 -19.24 6.00 5.48
CA ASP A 31 -20.53 6.68 5.30
C ASP A 31 -20.52 8.06 5.98
N GLU A 32 -21.62 8.81 5.88
CA GLU A 32 -21.73 10.14 6.52
C GLU A 32 -21.51 10.11 8.03
N ASN A 33 -21.88 9.02 8.70
CA ASN A 33 -21.74 8.88 10.15
C ASN A 33 -20.30 8.56 10.55
N SER A 34 -19.53 7.93 9.67
CA SER A 34 -18.12 7.57 9.87
C SER A 34 -17.23 8.79 10.14
N PHE A 35 -17.64 9.97 9.66
CA PHE A 35 -16.92 11.22 9.85
C PHE A 35 -17.38 12.05 11.06
N LYS A 36 -18.55 11.76 11.65
CA LYS A 36 -19.09 12.56 12.75
C LYS A 36 -18.25 12.39 14.01
N GLY A 37 -17.69 13.49 14.51
CA GLY A 37 -16.84 13.51 15.70
C GLY A 37 -15.39 13.03 15.48
N GLY A 38 -15.01 12.72 14.24
CA GLY A 38 -13.65 12.28 13.88
C GLY A 38 -12.65 13.42 13.63
N TYR A 39 -11.37 13.07 13.57
CA TYR A 39 -10.30 13.95 13.11
C TYR A 39 -10.24 13.93 11.57
N ASN A 40 -11.01 14.83 10.94
CA ASN A 40 -11.19 14.86 9.47
C ASN A 40 -10.29 15.88 8.75
N LYS A 41 -9.42 16.59 9.49
CA LYS A 41 -8.74 17.80 8.98
C LYS A 41 -7.85 17.56 7.76
N LEU A 42 -7.34 16.34 7.58
CA LEU A 42 -6.43 16.02 6.48
C LEU A 42 -7.17 15.61 5.19
N LEU A 43 -8.45 15.21 5.28
CA LEU A 43 -9.22 14.61 4.18
C LEU A 43 -9.32 15.51 2.94
N LYS A 44 -9.41 16.83 3.14
CA LYS A 44 -9.57 17.82 2.05
C LYS A 44 -8.40 17.91 1.06
N HIS A 45 -7.27 17.29 1.36
CA HIS A 45 -6.08 17.29 0.51
C HIS A 45 -5.77 15.90 -0.05
N ILE A 46 -6.63 14.91 0.21
CA ILE A 46 -6.43 13.54 -0.26
C ILE A 46 -6.78 13.45 -1.73
N MET A 47 -5.87 12.82 -2.47
CA MET A 47 -6.08 12.43 -3.85
C MET A 47 -6.26 10.92 -3.93
N PRO A 48 -7.16 10.40 -4.76
CA PRO A 48 -7.24 8.97 -5.00
C PRO A 48 -5.97 8.48 -5.71
N ALA A 49 -5.67 7.19 -5.60
CA ALA A 49 -4.54 6.53 -6.29
C ALA A 49 -5.08 5.61 -7.39
N PRO A 50 -4.34 5.37 -8.48
CA PRO A 50 -4.61 4.23 -9.36
C PRO A 50 -4.45 2.90 -8.60
N ASP A 51 -5.14 1.84 -9.03
CA ASP A 51 -4.95 0.50 -8.48
C ASP A 51 -3.53 0.02 -8.79
N GLN A 52 -2.82 -0.43 -7.76
CA GLN A 52 -1.45 -0.91 -7.95
C GLN A 52 -1.38 -2.27 -8.67
N GLU A 53 -2.47 -3.04 -8.67
CA GLU A 53 -2.53 -4.44 -9.09
C GLU A 53 -1.32 -5.26 -8.55
N ASP A 54 -0.58 -5.91 -9.46
CA ASP A 54 0.56 -6.79 -9.14
C ASP A 54 1.94 -6.10 -9.20
N ALA A 55 1.98 -4.76 -9.30
CA ALA A 55 3.24 -4.05 -9.41
C ALA A 55 4.09 -4.10 -8.14
N GLY A 56 3.49 -4.26 -6.95
CA GLY A 56 4.21 -4.15 -5.69
C GLY A 56 4.67 -2.72 -5.37
N SER A 57 3.87 -1.72 -5.74
CA SER A 57 4.19 -0.28 -5.67
C SER A 57 3.62 0.44 -4.44
N CYS A 58 2.90 -0.26 -3.53
CA CYS A 58 2.18 0.33 -2.39
C CYS A 58 2.99 1.32 -1.55
N LEU A 59 4.29 1.07 -1.36
CA LEU A 59 5.17 1.97 -0.62
C LEU A 59 5.35 3.30 -1.36
N PHE A 60 5.62 3.25 -2.66
CA PHE A 60 5.78 4.42 -3.51
C PHE A 60 4.47 5.18 -3.66
N MET A 61 3.34 4.48 -3.79
CA MET A 61 2.02 5.10 -3.81
C MET A 61 1.70 5.81 -2.49
N SER A 62 2.05 5.22 -1.34
CA SER A 62 1.84 5.85 -0.03
C SER A 62 2.75 7.05 0.21
N HIS A 63 4.00 6.98 -0.23
CA HIS A 63 4.93 8.11 -0.17
C HIS A 63 4.48 9.25 -1.07
N THR A 64 4.19 8.96 -2.34
CA THR A 64 3.72 9.97 -3.30
C THR A 64 2.45 10.62 -2.80
N GLY A 65 1.46 9.85 -2.32
CA GLY A 65 0.26 10.42 -1.71
C GLY A 65 0.52 11.34 -0.51
N THR A 66 1.57 11.07 0.27
CA THR A 66 1.99 11.95 1.37
C THR A 66 2.63 13.24 0.85
N VAL A 67 3.43 13.15 -0.21
CA VAL A 67 4.06 14.30 -0.88
C VAL A 67 2.98 15.16 -1.57
N GLU A 68 2.04 14.56 -2.28
CA GLU A 68 0.87 15.23 -2.89
C GLU A 68 0.05 15.97 -1.84
N TRP A 69 -0.17 15.33 -0.69
CA TRP A 69 -0.89 15.93 0.42
C TRP A 69 -0.19 17.20 0.94
N TRP A 70 1.13 17.13 1.15
CA TRP A 70 1.93 18.30 1.54
C TRP A 70 1.94 19.35 0.45
N TYR A 71 2.15 18.96 -0.80
CA TYR A 71 2.14 19.84 -1.95
C TYR A 71 0.81 20.60 -2.06
N SER A 72 -0.32 19.91 -1.88
CA SER A 72 -1.66 20.48 -1.83
C SER A 72 -1.87 21.44 -0.65
N LYS A 73 -1.32 21.12 0.53
CA LYS A 73 -1.44 21.95 1.75
C LYS A 73 -0.59 23.21 1.68
N LEU A 74 0.64 23.12 1.17
CA LEU A 74 1.59 24.22 1.06
C LEU A 74 1.20 25.16 -0.10
N ASN A 75 0.66 24.61 -1.19
CA ASN A 75 0.32 25.37 -2.40
C ASN A 75 -1.19 25.61 -2.54
N LYS A 76 -1.76 26.41 -1.62
CA LYS A 76 -3.21 26.74 -1.60
C LYS A 76 -3.73 27.42 -2.87
N ARG A 77 -2.85 27.96 -3.71
CA ARG A 77 -3.20 28.61 -4.98
C ARG A 77 -3.50 27.61 -6.10
N ILE A 78 -2.99 26.39 -6.01
CA ILE A 78 -3.27 25.33 -6.98
C ILE A 78 -4.67 24.78 -6.66
N ARG A 79 -5.64 25.08 -7.52
CA ARG A 79 -7.02 24.61 -7.38
C ARG A 79 -7.30 23.36 -8.21
N ASN A 80 -6.69 23.24 -9.39
CA ASN A 80 -6.82 22.04 -10.23
C ASN A 80 -6.11 20.86 -9.53
N THR A 81 -6.84 19.77 -9.33
CA THR A 81 -6.35 18.51 -8.75
C THR A 81 -5.32 17.82 -9.63
N GLU A 82 -5.43 17.88 -10.95
CA GLU A 82 -4.46 17.29 -11.88
C GLU A 82 -3.06 17.89 -11.70
N LYS A 83 -3.00 19.21 -11.42
CA LYS A 83 -1.74 19.92 -11.14
C LYS A 83 -1.14 19.57 -9.77
N LYS A 84 -1.75 18.67 -9.02
CA LYS A 84 -1.27 18.12 -7.75
C LYS A 84 -1.04 16.62 -7.81
N ASN A 85 -1.44 15.95 -8.89
CA ASN A 85 -1.28 14.52 -9.10
C ASN A 85 0.18 14.26 -9.47
N LEU A 86 0.96 13.73 -8.55
CA LEU A 86 2.39 13.50 -8.73
C LEU A 86 2.61 12.07 -9.22
N SER A 87 3.62 11.87 -10.07
CA SER A 87 3.88 10.56 -10.67
C SER A 87 4.47 9.57 -9.66
N GLU A 88 3.67 8.60 -9.21
CA GLU A 88 4.17 7.46 -8.43
C GLU A 88 5.22 6.68 -9.21
N ARG A 89 5.03 6.55 -10.52
CA ARG A 89 5.93 5.84 -11.43
C ARG A 89 7.32 6.48 -11.48
N TYR A 90 7.39 7.80 -11.47
CA TYR A 90 8.68 8.50 -11.41
C TYR A 90 9.40 8.14 -10.12
N PHE A 91 8.71 8.24 -8.97
CA PHE A 91 9.32 7.92 -7.67
C PHE A 91 9.74 6.45 -7.60
N MET A 92 8.94 5.52 -8.10
CA MET A 92 9.33 4.11 -8.24
C MET A 92 10.66 3.96 -8.99
N ASN A 93 10.82 4.70 -10.08
CA ASN A 93 11.97 4.54 -10.95
C ASN A 93 13.24 5.24 -10.43
N LEU A 94 13.13 6.16 -9.47
CA LEU A 94 14.30 6.69 -8.75
C LEU A 94 15.09 5.58 -8.04
N SER A 95 14.42 4.51 -7.58
CA SER A 95 15.08 3.31 -7.01
C SER A 95 15.89 2.51 -8.04
N LYS A 96 15.80 2.83 -9.34
CA LYS A 96 16.61 2.21 -10.40
C LYS A 96 17.87 3.02 -10.73
N GLU A 97 17.95 4.26 -10.24
CA GLU A 97 19.12 5.14 -10.40
C GLU A 97 20.18 4.92 -9.31
N GLY A 98 19.97 3.99 -8.37
CA GLY A 98 20.85 3.81 -7.20
C GLY A 98 20.74 4.93 -6.17
N LEU A 99 19.68 5.76 -6.24
CA LEU A 99 19.43 6.83 -5.28
C LEU A 99 19.05 6.31 -3.89
N ASP A 100 18.74 5.02 -3.79
CA ASP A 100 18.45 4.29 -2.57
C ASP A 100 19.62 3.43 -2.04
N ASP A 101 20.78 3.43 -2.71
CA ASP A 101 21.92 2.56 -2.38
C ASP A 101 22.55 2.83 -1.00
N ASP A 102 22.42 4.05 -0.48
CA ASP A 102 22.97 4.49 0.81
C ASP A 102 21.91 4.59 1.92
N LEU A 103 20.67 4.15 1.66
CA LEU A 103 19.61 4.18 2.67
C LEU A 103 19.85 3.11 3.73
N ASN A 104 19.91 3.52 5.00
CA ASN A 104 20.07 2.61 6.13
C ASN A 104 18.91 1.60 6.22
N TYR A 105 17.67 2.08 6.07
CA TYR A 105 16.49 1.22 6.08
C TYR A 105 15.47 1.67 5.03
N TRP A 106 15.63 1.18 3.80
CA TRP A 106 14.82 1.61 2.65
C TRP A 106 13.30 1.67 2.89
N PRO A 107 12.62 0.75 3.64
CA PRO A 107 11.16 0.81 3.78
C PRO A 107 10.63 2.08 4.43
N THR A 108 11.44 2.74 5.27
CA THR A 108 11.08 4.04 5.84
C THR A 108 11.81 5.19 5.16
N ASP A 109 12.96 4.93 4.53
CA ASP A 109 13.94 5.94 4.12
C ASP A 109 13.76 6.42 2.68
N MET A 110 12.86 5.80 1.89
CA MET A 110 12.69 6.12 0.47
C MET A 110 12.45 7.60 0.17
N ILE A 111 11.90 8.37 1.12
CA ILE A 111 11.73 9.82 0.96
C ILE A 111 13.06 10.54 0.69
N TYR A 112 14.17 10.06 1.24
CA TYR A 112 15.49 10.67 1.03
C TYR A 112 16.01 10.44 -0.40
N ALA A 113 15.62 9.35 -1.06
CA ALA A 113 15.90 9.18 -2.48
C ALA A 113 15.20 10.25 -3.33
N LEU A 114 13.99 10.66 -2.96
CA LEU A 114 13.29 11.77 -3.62
C LEU A 114 13.97 13.11 -3.32
N ASN A 115 14.42 13.36 -2.09
CA ASN A 115 15.16 14.60 -1.75
C ASN A 115 16.40 14.80 -2.61
N LYS A 116 17.13 13.73 -2.95
CA LYS A 116 18.33 13.82 -3.81
C LYS A 116 18.03 14.41 -5.19
N ARG A 117 16.79 14.26 -5.69
CA ARG A 117 16.31 14.98 -6.88
C ARG A 117 15.64 16.30 -6.54
N GLY A 118 14.84 16.35 -5.48
CA GLY A 118 14.10 17.55 -5.07
C GLY A 118 12.99 17.94 -6.06
N GLU A 119 12.67 17.06 -7.02
CA GLU A 119 11.71 17.32 -8.07
C GLU A 119 11.02 16.02 -8.53
N ILE A 120 9.83 16.15 -9.13
CA ILE A 120 8.98 15.01 -9.54
C ILE A 120 8.10 15.41 -10.74
N TYR A 121 7.77 14.46 -11.60
CA TYR A 121 6.80 14.71 -12.68
C TYR A 121 5.36 14.72 -12.16
N LEU A 122 4.48 15.41 -12.88
CA LEU A 122 3.05 15.17 -12.73
C LEU A 122 2.70 13.80 -13.30
N ASN A 123 1.66 13.16 -12.75
CA ASN A 123 1.17 11.88 -13.28
C ASN A 123 0.65 12.01 -14.72
N SER A 124 0.16 13.19 -15.14
CA SER A 124 -0.23 13.44 -16.53
C SER A 124 0.93 13.39 -17.52
N ASP A 125 2.15 13.68 -17.05
CA ASP A 125 3.35 13.72 -17.91
C ASP A 125 4.11 12.39 -17.88
N TYR A 126 4.04 11.67 -16.75
CA TYR A 126 4.63 10.34 -16.61
C TYR A 126 3.69 9.40 -15.83
N PRO A 127 2.64 8.87 -16.47
CA PRO A 127 1.59 8.15 -15.78
C PRO A 127 2.07 6.80 -15.25
N TYR A 128 1.49 6.40 -14.11
CA TYR A 128 1.41 4.99 -13.76
C TYR A 128 0.70 4.23 -14.89
N ALA A 129 1.33 3.20 -15.43
CA ALA A 129 0.96 2.69 -16.75
C ALA A 129 1.08 1.16 -16.88
N LYS A 130 0.22 0.60 -17.72
CA LYS A 130 0.32 -0.75 -18.28
C LYS A 130 1.03 -0.67 -19.62
N GLY A 131 1.42 -1.84 -20.11
CA GLY A 131 2.12 -1.96 -21.39
C GLY A 131 2.81 -3.30 -21.52
N TRP A 132 3.32 -3.54 -22.72
CA TRP A 132 4.04 -4.76 -23.05
C TRP A 132 5.49 -4.71 -22.58
N TYR A 133 5.89 -5.72 -21.80
CA TYR A 133 7.26 -5.88 -21.34
C TYR A 133 7.69 -7.35 -21.39
N LYS A 134 8.99 -7.59 -21.46
CA LYS A 134 9.59 -8.92 -21.29
C LYS A 134 10.78 -8.87 -20.35
N LYS A 135 11.27 -10.04 -19.94
CA LYS A 135 12.50 -10.14 -19.14
C LYS A 135 13.68 -10.56 -20.02
N ALA A 136 14.71 -9.72 -20.06
CA ALA A 136 15.99 -10.01 -20.70
C ALA A 136 17.13 -9.74 -19.71
N GLY A 137 18.00 -10.73 -19.47
CA GLY A 137 19.10 -10.58 -18.51
C GLY A 137 18.65 -10.25 -17.09
N GLY A 138 17.47 -10.72 -16.67
CA GLY A 138 16.87 -10.41 -15.36
C GLY A 138 16.24 -9.03 -15.24
N LYS A 139 16.35 -8.17 -16.25
CA LYS A 139 15.76 -6.82 -16.30
C LYS A 139 14.46 -6.83 -17.11
N ARG A 140 13.53 -5.95 -16.74
CA ARG A 140 12.35 -5.68 -17.56
C ARG A 140 12.74 -4.71 -18.68
N ILE A 141 12.36 -5.05 -19.91
CA ILE A 141 12.56 -4.19 -21.08
C ILE A 141 11.23 -4.08 -21.86
N PRO A 142 11.03 -2.99 -22.61
CA PRO A 142 9.87 -2.86 -23.49
C PRO A 142 9.81 -4.04 -24.47
N ALA A 143 8.60 -4.46 -24.80
CA ALA A 143 8.33 -5.52 -25.77
C ALA A 143 7.15 -5.13 -26.65
N ARG A 144 7.00 -5.81 -27.79
CA ARG A 144 5.76 -5.81 -28.58
C ARG A 144 4.89 -7.00 -28.16
N GLU A 145 3.60 -6.92 -28.44
CA GLU A 145 2.62 -7.98 -28.14
C GLU A 145 3.02 -9.35 -28.71
N ASP A 146 3.56 -9.37 -29.93
CA ASP A 146 3.92 -10.57 -30.67
C ASP A 146 5.29 -11.15 -30.31
N GLU A 147 6.05 -10.49 -29.43
CA GLU A 147 7.39 -10.96 -29.07
C GLU A 147 7.37 -12.12 -28.09
N GLU A 148 8.27 -13.09 -28.28
CA GLU A 148 8.41 -14.23 -27.37
C GLU A 148 8.69 -13.76 -25.93
N GLY A 149 7.86 -14.24 -25.01
CA GLY A 149 7.96 -13.91 -23.58
C GLY A 149 7.42 -12.52 -23.20
N ALA A 150 6.77 -11.81 -24.12
CA ALA A 150 6.06 -10.57 -23.84
C ALA A 150 4.88 -10.82 -22.88
N LYS A 151 4.66 -9.85 -21.99
CA LYS A 151 3.55 -9.81 -21.04
C LYS A 151 2.99 -8.40 -21.01
N TYR A 152 1.68 -8.27 -21.06
CA TYR A 152 0.99 -7.03 -20.81
C TYR A 152 0.68 -6.89 -19.31
N GLY A 153 0.91 -5.72 -18.73
CA GLY A 153 0.43 -5.42 -17.37
C GLY A 153 1.23 -4.34 -16.63
N ILE A 154 0.80 -4.06 -15.41
CA ILE A 154 1.25 -2.88 -14.65
C ILE A 154 2.72 -2.92 -14.22
N SER A 155 3.32 -4.11 -14.21
CA SER A 155 4.76 -4.29 -14.03
C SER A 155 5.61 -3.50 -15.05
N TYR A 156 5.01 -3.06 -16.16
CA TYR A 156 5.56 -2.10 -17.11
C TYR A 156 6.03 -0.79 -16.44
N SER A 157 5.31 -0.32 -15.41
CA SER A 157 5.61 0.92 -14.68
C SER A 157 7.03 0.93 -14.08
N TRP A 158 7.61 -0.22 -13.76
CA TRP A 158 8.98 -0.35 -13.23
C TRP A 158 10.10 -0.08 -14.24
N MET A 159 9.76 0.12 -15.52
CA MET A 159 10.74 0.48 -16.54
C MET A 159 10.93 1.99 -16.55
N SER A 160 12.20 2.41 -16.49
CA SER A 160 12.60 3.81 -16.61
C SER A 160 12.52 4.27 -18.05
N MET A 161 11.62 5.21 -18.33
CA MET A 161 11.42 5.77 -19.67
C MET A 161 11.25 7.30 -19.64
N TYR A 162 11.62 7.96 -18.56
CA TYR A 162 11.49 9.41 -18.43
C TYR A 162 12.69 10.18 -18.98
N GLN A 163 13.75 9.49 -19.45
CA GLN A 163 14.95 10.11 -19.99
C GLN A 163 14.66 11.02 -21.21
N ASP A 164 13.64 10.68 -21.99
CA ASP A 164 13.26 11.41 -23.21
C ASP A 164 12.10 12.40 -22.97
N LEU A 165 11.63 12.54 -21.72
CA LEU A 165 10.58 13.49 -21.41
C LEU A 165 11.11 14.92 -21.39
N THR A 166 10.36 15.81 -22.04
CA THR A 166 10.61 17.26 -22.04
C THR A 166 9.67 18.03 -21.12
N ALA A 167 8.75 17.33 -20.47
CA ALA A 167 7.80 17.91 -19.53
C ALA A 167 8.53 18.59 -18.35
N PRO A 168 7.97 19.67 -17.79
CA PRO A 168 8.58 20.31 -16.64
C PRO A 168 8.40 19.48 -15.37
N LEU A 169 9.46 19.37 -14.58
CA LEU A 169 9.40 18.79 -13.24
C LEU A 169 8.84 19.81 -12.23
N VAL A 170 8.09 19.29 -11.26
CA VAL A 170 7.59 20.04 -10.12
C VAL A 170 8.63 20.03 -9.01
N LYS A 171 9.07 21.22 -8.60
CA LYS A 171 9.96 21.36 -7.43
C LYS A 171 9.23 20.99 -6.14
N LEU A 172 9.91 20.22 -5.31
CA LEU A 172 9.44 19.80 -4.00
C LEU A 172 10.27 20.48 -2.90
N PRO A 173 9.68 20.71 -1.70
CA PRO A 173 10.49 20.99 -0.53
C PRO A 173 11.33 19.76 -0.18
N GLU A 174 12.40 19.97 0.58
CA GLU A 174 13.10 18.85 1.23
C GLU A 174 12.23 18.27 2.34
N PHE A 175 12.24 16.96 2.48
CA PHE A 175 11.44 16.25 3.47
C PHE A 175 12.29 15.51 4.50
N GLU A 176 11.82 15.44 5.73
CA GLU A 176 12.37 14.57 6.77
C GLU A 176 11.33 13.52 7.18
N ARG A 177 11.78 12.42 7.79
CA ARG A 177 10.91 11.42 8.40
C ARG A 177 11.09 11.29 9.92
N GLU A 178 9.97 11.22 10.64
CA GLU A 178 9.93 10.92 12.07
C GLU A 178 9.31 9.52 12.27
N ILE A 179 10.10 8.59 12.81
CA ILE A 179 9.65 7.23 13.11
C ILE A 179 8.76 7.26 14.34
N ILE A 180 7.53 6.77 14.20
CA ILE A 180 6.61 6.54 15.33
C ILE A 180 6.90 5.18 15.94
N PHE A 181 7.06 4.18 15.07
CA PHE A 181 7.39 2.82 15.44
C PHE A 181 8.07 2.11 14.25
N LYS A 182 9.08 1.29 14.57
CA LYS A 182 9.75 0.38 13.64
C LYS A 182 9.91 -0.95 14.37
N ASP A 183 9.61 -2.06 13.69
CA ASP A 183 9.87 -3.39 14.22
C ASP A 183 11.33 -3.48 14.70
N PRO A 184 11.60 -3.83 15.97
CA PRO A 184 12.95 -3.94 16.50
C PRO A 184 13.86 -4.91 15.72
N SER A 185 13.28 -5.88 15.01
CA SER A 185 13.99 -6.81 14.12
C SER A 185 14.09 -6.34 12.67
N GLU A 186 13.61 -5.13 12.38
CA GLU A 186 13.59 -4.49 11.06
C GLU A 186 12.89 -5.33 9.99
N ASN A 187 11.91 -6.13 10.40
CA ASN A 187 11.28 -7.11 9.55
C ASN A 187 9.82 -6.73 9.19
N ARG A 188 9.65 -6.15 8.01
CA ARG A 188 8.34 -5.78 7.43
C ARG A 188 7.34 -6.94 7.26
N TRP A 189 7.77 -8.18 7.46
CA TRP A 189 6.90 -9.36 7.39
C TRP A 189 6.37 -9.82 8.75
N ASN A 190 6.77 -9.19 9.85
CA ASN A 190 6.25 -9.53 11.16
C ASN A 190 4.85 -8.94 11.39
N VAL A 191 4.17 -9.54 12.36
CA VAL A 191 2.86 -9.13 12.90
C VAL A 191 2.98 -9.12 14.42
N THR A 192 2.03 -8.48 15.11
CA THR A 192 1.97 -8.39 16.59
C THR A 192 3.23 -7.80 17.22
N THR A 193 3.93 -6.93 16.48
CA THR A 193 5.17 -6.26 16.93
C THR A 193 4.92 -4.84 17.41
N ALA A 194 3.84 -4.20 16.94
CA ALA A 194 3.48 -2.87 17.38
C ALA A 194 3.25 -2.82 18.90
N PRO A 195 3.66 -1.72 19.58
CA PRO A 195 3.39 -1.57 20.99
C PRO A 195 1.89 -1.37 21.24
N LYS A 196 1.41 -1.76 22.43
CA LYS A 196 -0.03 -1.68 22.77
C LYS A 196 -0.63 -0.27 22.66
N ASP A 197 0.20 0.77 22.77
CA ASP A 197 -0.22 2.17 22.65
C ASP A 197 -0.06 2.74 21.23
N ILE A 198 0.20 1.91 20.21
CA ILE A 198 0.48 2.36 18.84
C ILE A 198 -0.62 3.24 18.26
N VAL A 199 -1.88 2.91 18.54
CA VAL A 199 -3.05 3.68 18.09
C VAL A 199 -2.99 5.11 18.65
N THR A 200 -2.70 5.25 19.93
CA THR A 200 -2.52 6.56 20.59
C THR A 200 -1.32 7.31 20.02
N LYS A 201 -0.20 6.64 19.80
CA LYS A 201 1.00 7.24 19.17
C LYS A 201 0.71 7.81 17.78
N ILE A 202 0.04 7.04 16.93
CA ILE A 202 -0.37 7.47 15.59
C ILE A 202 -1.30 8.68 15.66
N LYS A 203 -2.36 8.62 16.49
CA LYS A 203 -3.30 9.75 16.67
C LYS A 203 -2.60 11.02 17.16
N ASN A 204 -1.69 10.90 18.11
CA ASN A 204 -0.93 12.01 18.65
C ASN A 204 -0.03 12.65 17.58
N MET A 205 0.62 11.84 16.75
CA MET A 205 1.45 12.34 15.66
C MET A 205 0.64 13.02 14.56
N ILE A 206 -0.51 12.45 14.18
CA ILE A 206 -1.48 13.09 13.27
C ILE A 206 -1.89 14.46 13.82
N LYS A 207 -2.22 14.56 15.11
CA LYS A 207 -2.58 15.84 15.76
C LYS A 207 -1.41 16.82 15.84
N LYS A 208 -0.22 16.36 16.26
CA LYS A 208 0.99 17.14 16.48
C LYS A 208 1.46 17.83 15.19
N ARG A 209 1.60 17.06 14.11
CA ARG A 209 2.12 17.57 12.83
C ARG A 209 1.02 18.03 11.88
N ASN A 210 -0.25 17.69 12.19
CA ASN A 210 -1.38 17.87 11.29
C ASN A 210 -1.02 17.34 9.90
N ALA A 211 -0.60 16.07 9.82
CA ALA A 211 -0.04 15.43 8.63
C ALA A 211 -0.35 13.91 8.61
N PRO A 212 -0.35 13.26 7.44
CA PRO A 212 -0.57 11.82 7.34
C PRO A 212 0.51 10.99 8.03
N VAL A 213 0.19 9.74 8.35
CA VAL A 213 1.13 8.72 8.83
C VAL A 213 1.20 7.61 7.79
N ILE A 214 2.39 7.21 7.36
CA ILE A 214 2.56 6.00 6.57
C ILE A 214 2.65 4.82 7.54
N ALA A 215 1.85 3.78 7.27
CA ALA A 215 1.82 2.54 8.03
C ALA A 215 2.20 1.37 7.13
N ILE A 216 3.11 0.52 7.61
CA ILE A 216 3.47 -0.76 6.98
C ILE A 216 2.96 -1.89 7.86
N TYR A 217 2.24 -2.84 7.26
CA TYR A 217 1.65 -3.96 7.95
C TYR A 217 1.77 -5.24 7.12
N ASN A 218 1.62 -6.41 7.76
CA ASN A 218 1.52 -7.68 7.05
C ASN A 218 0.10 -8.26 7.16
N HIS A 219 -0.49 -8.60 6.01
CA HIS A 219 -1.77 -9.29 5.92
C HIS A 219 -1.70 -10.47 4.96
N VAL A 220 -2.00 -11.67 5.46
CA VAL A 220 -2.05 -12.92 4.66
C VAL A 220 -0.74 -13.22 3.92
N GLY A 221 0.40 -12.88 4.53
CA GLY A 221 1.71 -13.14 3.92
C GLY A 221 2.14 -12.13 2.87
N TYR A 222 1.48 -10.96 2.83
CA TYR A 222 1.84 -9.79 2.02
C TYR A 222 2.11 -8.62 2.95
N TRP A 223 3.30 -8.03 2.87
CA TRP A 223 3.50 -6.71 3.46
C TRP A 223 2.85 -5.66 2.55
N HIS A 224 2.31 -4.62 3.14
CA HIS A 224 1.62 -3.55 2.43
C HIS A 224 1.86 -2.23 3.14
N ALA A 225 1.91 -1.14 2.38
CA ALA A 225 2.05 0.21 2.90
C ALA A 225 0.81 1.04 2.55
N THR A 226 0.34 1.83 3.50
CA THR A 226 -0.82 2.73 3.34
C THR A 226 -0.62 4.04 4.06
N MET A 227 -1.48 5.01 3.78
CA MET A 227 -1.45 6.33 4.39
C MET A 227 -2.68 6.53 5.30
N ILE A 228 -2.44 6.73 6.60
CA ILE A 228 -3.45 7.08 7.61
C ILE A 228 -3.62 8.60 7.62
N VAL A 229 -4.86 9.06 7.45
CA VAL A 229 -5.19 10.47 7.18
C VAL A 229 -6.23 11.03 8.16
N GLY A 230 -6.57 10.27 9.19
CA GLY A 230 -7.45 10.68 10.26
C GLY A 230 -7.99 9.48 11.01
N PHE A 231 -8.91 9.73 11.93
CA PHE A 231 -9.44 8.70 12.80
C PHE A 231 -10.76 9.13 13.45
N ASN A 232 -11.53 8.16 13.93
CA ASN A 232 -12.74 8.40 14.72
C ASN A 232 -12.91 7.30 15.76
N ASP A 233 -12.95 7.69 17.04
CA ASP A 233 -13.06 6.77 18.18
C ASP A 233 -14.46 6.17 18.36
N ASN A 234 -15.47 6.74 17.69
CA ASN A 234 -16.88 6.38 17.88
C ASN A 234 -17.50 5.64 16.70
N THR A 235 -16.82 5.60 15.54
CA THR A 235 -17.32 4.86 14.37
C THR A 235 -17.32 3.37 14.64
N ASP A 236 -18.41 2.69 14.29
CA ASP A 236 -18.53 1.24 14.35
C ASP A 236 -17.42 0.59 13.50
N SER A 237 -16.61 -0.27 14.13
CA SER A 237 -15.53 -1.00 13.45
C SER A 237 -16.01 -2.32 12.82
N LYS A 238 -17.33 -2.57 12.85
CA LYS A 238 -18.01 -3.78 12.35
C LYS A 238 -17.38 -5.06 12.88
N ASN A 239 -17.00 -5.03 14.15
CA ASN A 239 -16.33 -6.12 14.84
C ASN A 239 -15.02 -6.55 14.14
N CYS A 240 -14.16 -5.56 13.83
CA CYS A 240 -12.81 -5.71 13.29
C CYS A 240 -12.65 -6.78 12.18
N PRO A 241 -13.33 -6.63 11.02
CA PRO A 241 -13.45 -7.68 10.01
C PRO A 241 -12.13 -8.00 9.28
N PHE A 242 -11.15 -7.09 9.31
CA PHE A 242 -9.86 -7.27 8.65
C PHE A 242 -8.93 -8.14 9.49
N VAL A 243 -8.96 -7.98 10.82
CA VAL A 243 -8.12 -8.74 11.77
C VAL A 243 -8.80 -10.03 12.22
N SER A 244 -10.10 -10.02 12.55
CA SER A 244 -10.81 -11.20 13.06
C SER A 244 -10.80 -12.40 12.11
N LYS A 245 -10.69 -12.15 10.80
CA LYS A 245 -10.61 -13.20 9.76
C LYS A 245 -9.18 -13.65 9.45
N TYR A 246 -8.18 -13.04 10.07
CA TYR A 246 -6.77 -13.26 9.74
C TYR A 246 -6.36 -14.74 9.86
N ASP A 247 -6.66 -15.38 10.99
CA ASP A 247 -6.32 -16.79 11.22
C ASP A 247 -6.98 -17.72 10.20
N LYS A 248 -8.27 -17.52 9.92
CA LYS A 248 -8.99 -18.27 8.90
C LYS A 248 -8.34 -18.14 7.52
N LEU A 249 -7.95 -16.92 7.12
CA LEU A 249 -7.30 -16.68 5.83
C LEU A 249 -5.89 -17.29 5.78
N MET A 250 -5.13 -17.20 6.87
CA MET A 250 -3.80 -17.81 6.98
C MET A 250 -3.86 -19.33 6.92
N ASN A 251 -4.82 -19.95 7.61
CA ASN A 251 -5.03 -21.40 7.57
C ASN A 251 -5.47 -21.86 6.18
N LYS A 252 -6.40 -21.15 5.54
CA LYS A 252 -6.78 -21.44 4.15
C LYS A 252 -5.56 -21.39 3.22
N ARG A 253 -4.71 -20.36 3.34
CA ARG A 253 -3.50 -20.28 2.51
C ARG A 253 -2.49 -21.39 2.84
N ALA A 254 -2.39 -21.79 4.10
CA ALA A 254 -1.58 -22.93 4.49
C ALA A 254 -2.10 -24.26 3.88
N ASP A 255 -3.42 -24.44 3.81
CA ASP A 255 -4.05 -25.60 3.17
C ASP A 255 -3.73 -25.64 1.67
N GLU A 256 -3.88 -24.52 0.97
CA GLU A 256 -3.50 -24.40 -0.45
C GLU A 256 -2.02 -24.74 -0.68
N ILE A 257 -1.12 -24.24 0.18
CA ILE A 257 0.32 -24.54 0.10
C ILE A 257 0.61 -26.02 0.38
N ASN A 258 -0.18 -26.68 1.25
CA ASN A 258 -0.02 -28.12 1.48
C ASN A 258 -0.44 -28.94 0.25
N VAL A 259 -1.47 -28.51 -0.48
CA VAL A 259 -1.85 -29.11 -1.77
C VAL A 259 -0.72 -28.91 -2.78
N GLU A 260 -0.22 -27.67 -2.95
CA GLU A 260 0.95 -27.36 -3.79
C GLU A 260 2.16 -28.24 -3.43
N ALA A 261 2.40 -28.49 -2.13
CA ALA A 261 3.49 -29.35 -1.65
C ALA A 261 3.26 -30.84 -1.92
N SER A 262 2.01 -31.29 -2.01
CA SER A 262 1.68 -32.69 -2.29
C SER A 262 1.95 -33.06 -3.74
N GLU A 263 1.78 -32.09 -4.65
CA GLU A 263 1.98 -32.20 -6.10
C GLU A 263 3.43 -31.96 -6.52
N GLU A 264 4.26 -31.35 -5.66
CA GLU A 264 5.66 -31.06 -5.95
C GLU A 264 6.54 -32.32 -5.87
N GLU A 265 7.25 -32.62 -6.97
CA GLU A 265 8.16 -33.77 -7.09
C GLU A 265 9.53 -33.50 -6.47
N ASP A 266 10.04 -32.26 -6.52
CA ASP A 266 11.35 -31.93 -5.95
C ASP A 266 11.28 -31.94 -4.40
N PRO A 267 12.01 -32.85 -3.72
CA PRO A 267 11.97 -32.98 -2.26
C PRO A 267 12.38 -31.70 -1.52
N LYS A 268 13.29 -30.89 -2.10
CA LYS A 268 13.74 -29.63 -1.49
C LYS A 268 12.63 -28.57 -1.57
N LYS A 269 11.97 -28.45 -2.72
CA LYS A 269 10.84 -27.52 -2.89
C LYS A 269 9.65 -27.94 -2.04
N LYS A 270 9.32 -29.23 -2.02
CA LYS A 270 8.28 -29.79 -1.13
C LYS A 270 8.52 -29.45 0.33
N LYS A 271 9.74 -29.68 0.84
CA LYS A 271 10.12 -29.31 2.23
C LYS A 271 10.01 -27.80 2.49
N LYS A 272 10.34 -26.96 1.50
CA LYS A 272 10.19 -25.50 1.60
C LYS A 272 8.73 -25.09 1.68
N LEU A 273 7.85 -25.68 0.86
CA LEU A 273 6.40 -25.42 0.88
C LEU A 273 5.78 -25.84 2.22
N LEU A 274 6.09 -27.04 2.72
CA LEU A 274 5.59 -27.49 4.03
C LEU A 274 6.01 -26.56 5.18
N ARG A 275 7.28 -26.12 5.19
CA ARG A 275 7.75 -25.10 6.15
C ARG A 275 7.01 -23.77 6.00
N LYS A 276 6.67 -23.37 4.78
CA LYS A 276 5.89 -22.16 4.50
C LYS A 276 4.47 -22.30 5.06
N ALA A 277 3.78 -23.41 4.79
CA ALA A 277 2.45 -23.68 5.34
C ALA A 277 2.43 -23.61 6.88
N LEU A 278 3.42 -24.24 7.54
CA LEU A 278 3.59 -24.16 9.00
C LEU A 278 3.77 -22.72 9.50
N LYS A 279 4.57 -21.90 8.80
CA LYS A 279 4.73 -20.47 9.13
C LYS A 279 3.42 -19.70 9.00
N PHE A 280 2.62 -20.01 7.98
CA PHE A 280 1.31 -19.37 7.81
C PHE A 280 0.38 -19.71 8.99
N ARG A 281 0.25 -20.99 9.35
CA ARG A 281 -0.55 -21.40 10.52
C ARG A 281 -0.07 -20.72 11.80
N LYS A 282 1.24 -20.76 12.06
CA LYS A 282 1.84 -20.14 13.25
C LYS A 282 1.49 -18.65 13.35
N ARG A 283 1.58 -17.91 12.24
CA ARG A 283 1.22 -16.48 12.19
C ARG A 283 -0.28 -16.25 12.37
N GLY A 284 -1.13 -17.12 11.80
CA GLY A 284 -2.58 -17.09 12.02
C GLY A 284 -2.92 -17.20 13.51
N THR A 285 -2.40 -18.23 14.16
CA THR A 285 -2.55 -18.45 15.61
C THR A 285 -1.97 -17.29 16.42
N GLN A 286 -0.79 -16.79 16.06
CA GLN A 286 -0.15 -15.67 16.75
C GLN A 286 -1.06 -14.43 16.79
N VAL A 287 -1.64 -14.04 15.65
CA VAL A 287 -2.56 -12.88 15.59
C VAL A 287 -3.86 -13.17 16.35
N ALA A 288 -4.44 -14.36 16.21
CA ALA A 288 -5.66 -14.71 16.92
C ALA A 288 -5.47 -14.71 18.45
N THR A 289 -4.36 -15.26 18.94
CA THR A 289 -4.01 -15.26 20.36
C THR A 289 -3.74 -13.84 20.87
N SER A 290 -3.03 -13.03 20.09
CA SER A 290 -2.76 -11.62 20.44
C SER A 290 -4.06 -10.82 20.55
N LEU A 291 -4.93 -10.90 19.54
CA LEU A 291 -6.24 -10.25 19.55
C LEU A 291 -7.11 -10.70 20.74
N ALA A 292 -7.16 -12.01 21.04
CA ALA A 292 -7.91 -12.52 22.19
C ALA A 292 -7.34 -12.02 23.53
N THR A 293 -6.01 -11.94 23.64
CA THR A 293 -5.31 -11.45 24.84
C THR A 293 -5.59 -9.96 25.09
N ASP A 294 -5.75 -9.18 24.02
CA ASP A 294 -6.06 -7.76 24.08
C ASP A 294 -7.57 -7.47 24.23
N GLY A 295 -8.41 -8.50 24.41
CA GLY A 295 -9.84 -8.35 24.68
C GLY A 295 -10.76 -8.48 23.46
N GLY A 296 -10.22 -8.87 22.30
CA GLY A 296 -10.98 -9.04 21.07
C GLY A 296 -11.18 -7.73 20.31
N CYS A 297 -12.18 -7.70 19.43
CA CYS A 297 -12.56 -6.48 18.72
C CYS A 297 -13.31 -5.54 19.67
N SER A 298 -12.91 -4.28 19.75
CA SER A 298 -13.57 -3.25 20.56
C SER A 298 -14.94 -2.81 20.02
N GLY A 299 -15.26 -3.14 18.76
CA GLY A 299 -16.50 -2.77 18.08
C GLY A 299 -16.61 -1.30 17.66
N LYS A 300 -15.63 -0.46 18.01
CA LYS A 300 -15.59 0.95 17.62
C LYS A 300 -14.16 1.43 17.42
N GLY A 301 -14.00 2.54 16.72
CA GLY A 301 -12.69 3.13 16.52
C GLY A 301 -12.09 2.72 15.19
N VAL A 302 -11.86 3.70 14.32
CA VAL A 302 -11.30 3.49 12.99
C VAL A 302 -10.28 4.55 12.63
N PHE A 303 -9.31 4.18 11.81
CA PHE A 303 -8.49 5.06 11.01
C PHE A 303 -9.13 5.28 9.63
N TYR A 304 -9.02 6.50 9.12
CA TYR A 304 -9.23 6.79 7.69
C TYR A 304 -7.94 6.51 6.95
N VAL A 305 -7.99 5.66 5.94
CA VAL A 305 -6.79 5.17 5.26
C VAL A 305 -6.95 5.35 3.75
N ARG A 306 -6.00 6.05 3.11
CA ARG A 306 -5.81 6.00 1.66
C ARG A 306 -4.99 4.74 1.37
N ASP A 307 -5.55 3.85 0.57
CA ASP A 307 -5.02 2.53 0.27
C ASP A 307 -5.12 2.30 -1.26
N SER A 308 -4.12 1.65 -1.84
CA SER A 308 -3.96 1.55 -3.30
C SER A 308 -4.48 0.25 -3.92
N ILE A 309 -5.26 -0.54 -3.17
CA ILE A 309 -5.77 -1.87 -3.61
C ILE A 309 -7.29 -2.00 -3.56
N TYR A 310 -8.02 -0.92 -3.31
CA TYR A 310 -9.48 -0.91 -3.21
C TYR A 310 -10.08 0.01 -4.28
N PRO A 311 -10.09 -0.42 -5.55
CA PRO A 311 -10.81 0.28 -6.62
C PRO A 311 -12.28 0.44 -6.23
N ASN A 312 -12.88 1.57 -6.62
CA ASN A 312 -14.23 1.91 -6.23
C ASN A 312 -15.02 2.41 -7.45
N GLU A 313 -16.11 1.72 -7.79
CA GLU A 313 -16.96 2.01 -8.95
C GLU A 313 -17.52 3.45 -8.99
N SER A 314 -17.58 4.13 -7.85
CA SER A 314 -17.99 5.56 -7.79
C SER A 314 -16.90 6.54 -8.20
N MET A 315 -15.66 6.07 -8.37
CA MET A 315 -14.52 6.88 -8.76
C MET A 315 -14.36 6.90 -10.28
N PRO A 316 -13.69 7.92 -10.86
CA PRO A 316 -13.39 7.92 -12.29
C PRO A 316 -12.53 6.72 -12.69
N LEU A 317 -12.67 6.29 -13.95
CA LEU A 317 -11.74 5.36 -14.57
C LEU A 317 -10.36 6.01 -14.71
N TYR A 318 -9.33 5.21 -14.50
CA TYR A 318 -7.95 5.56 -14.78
C TYR A 318 -7.47 4.77 -15.98
N ASP A 319 -7.00 5.50 -17.00
CA ASP A 319 -6.42 4.96 -18.22
C ASP A 319 -4.91 4.75 -18.01
N TYR A 320 -4.51 3.48 -17.93
CA TYR A 320 -3.12 3.07 -17.76
C TYR A 320 -2.39 2.89 -19.10
N ASP A 321 -3.12 2.74 -20.20
CA ASP A 321 -2.57 2.65 -21.56
C ASP A 321 -3.54 3.28 -22.56
N PRO A 322 -3.35 4.57 -22.91
CA PRO A 322 -4.23 5.29 -23.83
C PRO A 322 -4.30 4.73 -25.25
N ALA A 323 -3.49 3.71 -25.57
CA ALA A 323 -3.54 2.99 -26.84
C ALA A 323 -4.39 1.71 -26.79
N THR A 324 -4.89 1.30 -25.61
CA THR A 324 -5.57 0.02 -25.38
C THR A 324 -6.87 0.22 -24.62
N ASP A 325 -8.00 0.24 -25.33
CA ASP A 325 -9.33 0.36 -24.71
C ASP A 325 -9.71 -0.90 -23.88
N GLY A 326 -10.44 -0.69 -22.79
CA GLY A 326 -11.05 -1.75 -21.97
C GLY A 326 -10.16 -2.33 -20.88
N GLU A 327 -8.95 -1.80 -20.71
CA GLU A 327 -8.03 -2.15 -19.63
C GLU A 327 -8.22 -1.31 -18.37
N GLU A 328 -8.92 -0.18 -18.49
CA GLU A 328 -9.07 0.83 -17.46
C GLU A 328 -9.73 0.26 -16.21
N GLU A 329 -9.28 0.75 -15.06
CA GLU A 329 -9.83 0.37 -13.76
C GLU A 329 -10.22 1.62 -13.00
N HIS A 330 -11.23 1.51 -12.12
CA HIS A 330 -11.61 2.63 -11.29
C HIS A 330 -10.48 3.01 -10.34
N LEU A 331 -10.28 4.33 -10.16
CA LEU A 331 -9.41 4.82 -9.10
C LEU A 331 -9.84 4.25 -7.74
N ASN A 332 -8.86 4.12 -6.84
CA ASN A 332 -9.14 3.68 -5.48
C ASN A 332 -10.07 4.62 -4.74
N ALA A 333 -10.83 4.07 -3.79
CA ALA A 333 -11.56 4.86 -2.81
C ALA A 333 -10.62 5.91 -2.17
N PRO A 334 -11.00 7.22 -2.10
CA PRO A 334 -10.13 8.25 -1.54
C PRO A 334 -9.68 7.91 -0.12
N VAL A 335 -10.60 7.35 0.66
CA VAL A 335 -10.32 6.70 1.94
C VAL A 335 -11.23 5.50 2.16
N ILE A 336 -10.69 4.51 2.85
CA ILE A 336 -11.40 3.40 3.48
C ILE A 336 -11.30 3.51 5.01
N LEU A 337 -12.06 2.71 5.74
CA LEU A 337 -11.95 2.59 7.18
C LEU A 337 -11.17 1.33 7.57
N ARG A 338 -10.25 1.48 8.52
CA ARG A 338 -9.55 0.37 9.21
C ARG A 338 -9.79 0.45 10.69
N GLU A 339 -10.22 -0.65 11.29
CA GLU A 339 -10.31 -0.79 12.75
C GLU A 339 -8.96 -0.48 13.45
N TYR A 340 -8.99 -0.06 14.71
CA TYR A 340 -7.75 0.19 15.46
C TYR A 340 -6.94 -1.09 15.70
N GLU A 341 -7.60 -2.23 15.84
CA GLU A 341 -6.97 -3.54 16.00
C GLU A 341 -6.09 -3.90 14.80
N TRP A 342 -6.37 -3.37 13.59
CA TRP A 342 -5.48 -3.55 12.44
C TRP A 342 -4.09 -2.97 12.72
N ALA A 343 -4.03 -1.78 13.32
CA ALA A 343 -2.77 -1.15 13.67
C ALA A 343 -2.09 -1.87 14.85
N GLU A 344 -2.85 -2.35 15.83
CA GLU A 344 -2.28 -3.04 16.99
C GLU A 344 -1.71 -4.43 16.63
N GLN A 345 -2.43 -5.17 15.78
CA GLN A 345 -2.13 -6.58 15.55
C GLN A 345 -1.28 -6.81 14.31
N LEU A 346 -1.35 -5.95 13.27
CA LEU A 346 -0.75 -6.24 11.96
C LEU A 346 0.34 -5.26 11.54
N LEU A 347 0.36 -4.04 12.08
CA LEU A 347 1.36 -3.03 11.78
C LEU A 347 2.73 -3.45 12.33
N ASN A 348 3.76 -3.20 11.53
CA ASN A 348 5.15 -3.38 11.93
C ASN A 348 6.00 -2.12 11.76
N HIS A 349 5.56 -1.12 10.97
CA HIS A 349 6.18 0.21 10.93
C HIS A 349 5.14 1.31 10.84
N ALA A 350 5.41 2.45 11.48
CA ALA A 350 4.65 3.68 11.35
C ALA A 350 5.60 4.88 11.39
N TYR A 351 5.45 5.82 10.47
CA TYR A 351 6.28 7.01 10.40
C TYR A 351 5.54 8.16 9.71
N GLN A 352 5.98 9.38 9.96
CA GLN A 352 5.50 10.56 9.24
C GLN A 352 6.61 11.13 8.37
N ILE A 353 6.20 11.70 7.25
CA ILE A 353 7.03 12.53 6.39
C ILE A 353 6.55 13.97 6.53
N TYR A 354 7.47 14.92 6.67
CA TYR A 354 7.15 16.35 6.76
C TYR A 354 8.22 17.21 6.09
N PRO A 355 7.86 18.38 5.55
CA PRO A 355 8.81 19.30 4.94
C PRO A 355 9.72 19.94 6.01
N LEU A 356 10.96 20.21 5.64
CA LEU A 356 11.92 20.97 6.45
C LEU A 356 11.65 22.49 6.44
#